data_AF-A0A5K1CT17-F1
#
_entry.id   AF-A0A5K1CT17-F1
#
_cell.length_a   1.000
_cell.length_b   1.000
_cell.length_c   1.000
_cell.angle_alpha   90.00
_cell.angle_beta   90.00
_cell.angle_gamma   90.00
#
_symmetry.space_group_name_H-M   'P 1'
#
loop_
_entity.id
_entity.type
_entity.pdbx_description
1 polymer ?
#
loop_
_entity_poly.entity_id
_entity_poly.type
_entity_poly.pdbx_seq_one_letter_code
_entity_poly.pdbx_strand_id
1 'polypeptide(L)' 'VTTTIYNVIVGKLYCGHHGMMHIKGNQKYSCKINFKQQSLVDRNPHQ' A
#
# COMPACT_ATOMS: atom_id res chain seq x y z
N VAL A 1 0.54 7.72 -3.45
CA VAL A 1 0.75 6.32 -2.99
C VAL A 1 2.16 5.91 -3.37
N THR A 2 2.81 5.13 -2.50
CA THR A 2 4.16 4.61 -2.73
C THR A 2 4.11 3.09 -2.62
N THR A 3 4.68 2.41 -3.60
CA THR A 3 4.78 0.94 -3.63
C THR A 3 6.21 0.53 -3.30
N THR A 4 6.36 -0.35 -2.30
CA THR A 4 7.64 -0.94 -1.91
C THR A 4 7.66 -2.39 -2.34
N ILE A 5 8.73 -2.80 -3.03
CA ILE A 5 8.96 -4.18 -3.43
C ILE A 5 9.94 -4.80 -2.43
N TYR A 6 9.55 -5.93 -1.85
CA TYR A 6 10.30 -6.63 -0.82
C TYR A 6 10.81 -7.98 -1.32
N ASN A 7 11.83 -8.54 -0.64
CA ASN A 7 12.44 -9.83 -0.95
C ASN A 7 12.99 -9.94 -2.39
N VAL A 8 13.55 -8.85 -2.92
CA VAL A 8 14.14 -8.81 -4.27
C VAL A 8 15.40 -9.70 -4.43
N ILE A 9 16.03 -10.12 -3.33
CA ILE A 9 17.26 -10.94 -3.37
C ILE A 9 16.95 -12.40 -3.00
N VAL A 10 16.25 -12.65 -1.89
CA VAL A 10 15.94 -14.01 -1.40
C VAL A 10 14.51 -14.04 -0.81
N GLY A 11 13.78 -15.12 -1.08
CA GLY A 11 12.45 -15.37 -0.56
C GLY A 11 11.33 -15.13 -1.58
N LYS A 12 10.08 -15.18 -1.14
CA LYS A 12 8.92 -14.87 -1.99
C LYS A 12 8.82 -13.36 -2.18
N LEU A 13 8.85 -12.91 -3.44
CA LEU A 13 8.63 -11.52 -3.81
C LEU A 13 7.24 -11.05 -3.37
N TYR A 14 7.14 -9.88 -2.78
CA TYR A 14 5.86 -9.25 -2.47
C TYR A 14 5.95 -7.73 -2.56
N CYS A 15 4.81 -7.07 -2.68
CA CYS A 15 4.73 -5.61 -2.70
C CYS A 15 3.75 -5.10 -1.66
N GLY A 16 4.12 -4.01 -1.00
CA GLY A 16 3.29 -3.29 -0.04
C GLY A 16 3.05 -1.87 -0.51
N HIS A 17 1.89 -1.32 -0.22
CA HIS A 17 1.50 0.03 -0.62
C HIS A 17 1.30 0.87 0.64
N HIS A 18 1.81 2.10 0.65
CA HIS A 18 1.61 3.03 1.77
C HIS A 18 1.40 4.47 1.28
N GLY A 19 0.88 5.30 2.19
CA GLY A 19 0.61 6.71 1.94
C GLY A 19 -0.78 6.95 1.34
N MET A 20 -1.06 8.19 0.95
CA MET A 20 -2.37 8.59 0.43
C MET A 20 -2.43 8.49 -1.10
N MET A 21 -3.50 7.92 -1.64
CA MET A 21 -3.89 8.04 -3.05
C MET A 21 -5.05 9.02 -3.14
N HIS A 22 -4.90 10.02 -4.00
CA HIS A 22 -5.96 10.99 -4.27
C HIS A 22 -6.52 10.70 -5.67
N ILE A 23 -7.78 10.26 -5.71
CA ILE A 23 -8.51 10.02 -6.95
C ILE A 23 -9.34 11.27 -7.22
N LYS A 24 -9.09 11.92 -8.37
CA LYS A 24 -9.89 13.04 -8.85
C LYS A 24 -10.85 12.53 -9.92
N GLY A 25 -12.14 12.64 -9.65
CA GLY A 25 -13.21 12.42 -10.62
C GLY A 25 -13.61 13.73 -11.30
N ASN A 26 -14.74 13.72 -11.99
CA ASN A 26 -15.26 14.91 -12.65
C ASN A 26 -15.64 16.01 -11.64
N GLN A 27 -15.48 17.28 -12.03
CA GLN A 27 -15.83 18.46 -11.24
C GLN A 27 -15.23 18.44 -9.81
N LYS A 28 -16.08 18.33 -8.79
CA LYS A 28 -15.73 18.35 -7.37
C LYS A 28 -15.63 16.95 -6.75
N TYR A 29 -15.92 15.90 -7.52
CA TYR A 29 -15.85 14.55 -7.01
C TYR A 29 -14.39 14.15 -6.86
N SER A 30 -13.99 13.87 -5.63
CA SER A 30 -12.68 13.32 -5.33
C SER A 30 -12.78 12.43 -4.11
N CYS A 31 -11.92 11.44 -4.04
CA CYS A 31 -11.77 10.62 -2.85
C CYS A 31 -10.30 10.40 -2.52
N LYS A 32 -10.03 10.18 -1.23
CA LYS A 32 -8.70 9.93 -0.71
C LYS A 32 -8.70 8.54 -0.10
N ILE A 33 -7.79 7.69 -0.56
CA ILE A 33 -7.56 6.35 -0.02
C ILE A 33 -6.26 6.41 0.78
N ASN A 34 -6.32 6.12 2.08
CA ASN A 34 -5.15 6.06 2.94
C ASN A 34 -4.66 4.61 3.07
N PHE A 35 -3.50 4.31 2.49
CA PHE A 35 -2.83 3.04 2.66
C PHE A 35 -2.00 3.10 3.94
N LYS A 36 -2.38 2.29 4.94
CA LYS A 36 -1.62 2.18 6.18
C LYS A 36 -0.25 1.60 5.87
N GLN A 37 0.77 2.17 6.49
CA GLN A 37 2.10 1.60 6.42
C GLN A 37 2.07 0.24 7.12
N GLN A 38 2.38 -0.81 6.38
CA GLN A 38 2.40 -2.16 6.92
C GLN A 38 3.56 -2.25 7.91
N SER A 39 3.25 -2.51 9.18
CA SER A 39 4.24 -2.73 10.22
C SER A 39 4.97 -4.04 9.93
N LEU A 40 6.31 -4.04 10.06
CA LEU A 40 7.14 -5.21 9.79
C LEU A 40 6.78 -6.45 10.64
N VAL A 41 6.04 -6.24 11.73
CA VAL A 41 5.69 -7.24 12.76
C VAL A 41 4.26 -7.78 12.61
N ASP A 42 3.37 -7.07 11.92
CA ASP A 42 1.95 -7.47 11.75
C ASP A 42 1.79 -8.44 10.56
N ARG A 43 2.65 -9.46 10.58
CA ARG A 43 2.78 -10.52 9.59
C ARG A 43 1.88 -11.70 9.95
N ASN A 44 0.59 -11.47 10.20
CA ASN A 44 -0.36 -12.58 10.18
C ASN A 44 -1.15 -12.55 8.86
N PRO A 45 -0.84 -13.42 7.89
CA PRO A 45 -1.63 -13.54 6.67
C PRO A 45 -3.03 -14.13 6.89
N HIS A 46 -3.40 -14.47 8.14
CA HIS A 46 -4.64 -15.14 8.53
C HIS A 46 -5.54 -14.31 9.48
N GLN A 47 -5.69 -13.00 9.26
CA GLN A 47 -6.81 -12.24 9.85
C GLN A 47 -7.64 -11.57 8.76
#